data_AF-A0A714MA72-F1
#
_entry.id   AF-A0A714MA72-F1
#
_cell.length_a   1.000
_cell.length_b   1.000
_cell.length_c   1.000
_cell.angle_alpha   90.00
_cell.angle_beta   90.00
_cell.angle_gamma   90.00
#
_symmetry.space_group_name_H-M   'P 1'
#
loop_
_entity.id
_entity.type
_entity.pdbx_description
1 polymer ?
#
loop_
_entity_poly.entity_id
_entity_poly.type
_entity_poly.pdbx_seq_one_letter_code
_entity_poly.pdbx_strand_id
1 'polypeptide(L)'
;MDISLDKVIALLISLVCDKGLIYATVNTNGYWNNGNNVFPDRICVGWMIYIPSIILPELIPEAAKIVPVSDGEKQMGTIVVSTEEVFDGDNKEHIGKSNDIEIRLLDLGLLPLLTEL
;
A
#
# COMPACT_ATOMS: atom_id res chain seq x y z
N MET A 1 -23.11 6.04 1.66
CA MET A 1 -22.41 4.78 1.34
C MET A 1 -21.12 4.85 2.13
N ASP A 2 -21.02 4.13 3.24
CA ASP A 2 -19.81 4.18 4.06
C ASP A 2 -18.72 3.36 3.37
N ILE A 3 -17.59 4.02 3.10
CA ILE A 3 -16.38 3.36 2.61
C ILE A 3 -15.82 2.56 3.79
N SER A 4 -15.73 1.24 3.65
CA SER A 4 -15.10 0.38 4.64
C SER A 4 -13.78 -0.16 4.12
N LEU A 5 -12.78 -0.23 4.99
CA LEU A 5 -11.44 -0.73 4.67
C LEU A 5 -11.49 -2.09 3.95
N ASP A 6 -12.25 -3.05 4.48
CA ASP A 6 -12.33 -4.39 3.91
C ASP A 6 -12.91 -4.41 2.48
N LYS A 7 -13.80 -3.47 2.13
CA LYS A 7 -14.33 -3.37 0.75
C LYS A 7 -13.27 -2.83 -0.19
N VAL A 8 -12.45 -1.89 0.26
CA VAL A 8 -11.35 -1.32 -0.54
C VAL A 8 -10.24 -2.36 -0.72
N ILE A 9 -9.89 -3.12 0.31
CA ILE A 9 -8.98 -4.27 0.22
C ILE A 9 -9.52 -5.29 -0.78
N ALA A 10 -10.79 -5.68 -0.67
CA ALA A 10 -11.39 -6.65 -1.59
C ALA A 10 -11.38 -6.17 -3.05
N LEU A 11 -11.64 -4.88 -3.28
CA LEU A 11 -11.53 -4.26 -4.60
C LEU A 11 -10.09 -4.31 -5.12
N LEU A 12 -9.10 -3.96 -4.30
CA LEU A 12 -7.69 -4.00 -4.68
C LEU A 12 -7.23 -5.43 -5.00
N ILE A 13 -7.66 -6.41 -4.21
CA ILE A 13 -7.39 -7.83 -4.47
C ILE A 13 -7.96 -8.24 -5.84
N SER A 14 -9.22 -7.93 -6.13
CA SER A 14 -9.82 -8.24 -7.44
C SER A 14 -9.04 -7.59 -8.57
N LEU A 15 -8.66 -6.31 -8.45
CA LEU A 15 -7.88 -5.62 -9.48
C LEU A 15 -6.51 -6.28 -9.72
N VAL A 16 -5.80 -6.63 -8.65
CA VAL A 16 -4.46 -7.25 -8.74
C VAL A 16 -4.55 -8.65 -9.36
N CYS A 17 -5.48 -9.49 -8.89
CA CYS A 17 -5.66 -10.85 -9.39
C CYS A 17 -6.15 -10.88 -10.86
N ASP A 18 -7.11 -10.01 -11.23
CA ASP A 18 -7.74 -10.06 -12.55
C ASP A 18 -6.90 -9.39 -13.64
N LYS A 19 -6.06 -8.42 -13.28
CA LYS A 19 -5.29 -7.60 -14.25
C LYS A 19 -3.80 -7.95 -14.29
N GLY A 20 -3.31 -8.80 -13.39
CA GLY A 20 -1.88 -9.14 -13.31
C GLY A 20 -1.01 -7.92 -12.99
N LEU A 21 -1.52 -6.98 -12.19
CA LEU A 21 -0.77 -5.79 -11.79
C LEU A 21 0.42 -6.20 -10.90
N ILE A 22 1.60 -5.72 -11.24
CA ILE A 22 2.83 -6.00 -10.48
C ILE A 22 2.85 -5.15 -9.20
N TYR A 23 2.34 -3.92 -9.26
CA TYR A 23 2.14 -3.04 -8.10
C TYR A 23 0.83 -2.27 -8.24
N ALA A 24 0.19 -1.99 -7.11
CA ALA A 24 -1.03 -1.19 -7.06
C ALA A 24 -1.12 -0.44 -5.74
N THR A 25 -1.62 0.80 -5.76
CA THR A 25 -1.76 1.64 -4.56
C THR A 25 -3.15 2.28 -4.52
N VAL A 26 -3.65 2.50 -3.31
CA VAL A 26 -4.86 3.29 -3.07
C VAL A 26 -4.50 4.46 -2.18
N ASN A 27 -4.81 5.66 -2.63
CA ASN A 27 -4.63 6.90 -1.87
C ASN A 27 -5.79 7.86 -2.16
N THR A 28 -5.99 8.85 -1.29
CA THR A 28 -7.10 9.80 -1.36
C THR A 28 -6.59 11.23 -1.21
N ASN A 29 -7.44 12.21 -1.53
CA ASN A 29 -7.17 13.65 -1.38
C ASN A 29 -5.81 14.09 -1.97
N GLY A 30 -5.43 13.49 -3.09
CA GLY A 30 -4.24 13.91 -3.83
C GLY A 30 -2.92 13.65 -3.11
N TYR A 31 -2.85 12.75 -2.13
CA TYR A 31 -1.62 12.41 -1.39
C TYR A 31 -0.36 12.40 -2.27
N TRP A 32 -0.39 11.65 -3.38
CA TRP A 32 0.75 11.60 -4.31
C TRP A 32 0.89 12.89 -5.14
N ASN A 33 -0.22 13.38 -5.71
CA ASN A 33 -0.21 14.58 -6.56
C ASN A 33 0.26 15.85 -5.83
N ASN A 34 0.07 15.90 -4.52
CA ASN A 34 0.48 16.99 -3.65
C ASN A 34 1.93 16.83 -3.15
N GLY A 35 2.62 15.74 -3.51
CA GLY A 35 3.99 15.46 -3.09
C GLY A 35 4.12 15.12 -1.62
N ASN A 36 3.10 14.50 -1.01
CA ASN A 36 3.13 14.12 0.40
C ASN A 36 3.91 12.82 0.66
N ASN A 37 4.21 12.05 -0.39
CA ASN A 37 5.06 10.87 -0.32
C ASN A 37 6.54 11.23 -0.13
N VAL A 38 7.28 10.34 0.55
CA VAL A 38 8.68 10.58 0.95
C VAL A 38 9.62 10.60 -0.24
N PHE A 39 9.38 9.72 -1.22
CA PHE A 39 10.27 9.49 -2.37
C PHE A 39 9.53 9.84 -3.67
N PRO A 40 9.77 11.02 -4.27
CA PRO A 40 9.06 11.46 -5.48
C PRO A 40 9.27 10.57 -6.72
N ASP A 41 10.35 9.80 -6.76
CA ASP A 41 10.76 8.91 -7.84
C ASP A 41 10.29 7.45 -7.66
N ARG A 42 9.57 7.15 -6.58
CA ARG A 42 9.09 5.81 -6.24
C ARG A 42 7.57 5.75 -6.14
N ILE A 43 7.03 4.53 -6.19
CA ILE A 43 5.61 4.30 -5.87
C ILE A 43 5.34 4.76 -4.44
N CYS A 44 4.22 5.44 -4.24
CA CYS A 44 3.73 5.85 -2.92
C CYS A 44 2.85 4.77 -2.27
N VAL A 45 2.76 4.76 -0.94
CA VAL A 45 1.87 3.84 -0.21
C VAL A 45 0.45 4.38 -0.16
N GLY A 46 0.26 5.59 0.36
CA GLY A 46 -1.06 6.15 0.65
C GLY A 46 -1.80 5.36 1.73
N TRP A 47 -3.04 4.97 1.42
CA TRP A 47 -3.83 4.09 2.29
C TRP A 47 -3.27 2.67 2.32
N MET A 48 -2.96 2.12 1.14
CA MET A 48 -2.43 0.77 1.03
C MET A 48 -1.70 0.55 -0.28
N ILE A 49 -0.71 -0.34 -0.26
CA ILE A 49 0.05 -0.79 -1.42
C ILE A 49 0.02 -2.31 -1.51
N TYR A 50 -0.18 -2.85 -2.71
CA TYR A 50 0.12 -4.24 -3.05
C TYR A 50 1.57 -4.37 -3.50
N ILE A 51 2.27 -5.35 -2.93
CA ILE A 51 3.65 -5.70 -3.26
C ILE A 51 3.69 -7.18 -3.67
N PRO A 52 4.34 -7.54 -4.79
CA PRO A 52 4.43 -8.92 -5.28
C PRO A 52 5.51 -9.70 -4.51
N SER A 53 5.43 -9.67 -3.18
CA SER A 53 6.35 -10.33 -2.26
C SER A 53 5.61 -10.72 -0.99
N ILE A 54 6.05 -11.81 -0.37
CA ILE A 54 5.53 -12.27 0.92
C ILE A 54 6.17 -11.40 2.01
N ILE A 55 5.36 -10.64 2.74
CA ILE A 55 5.80 -9.78 3.83
C ILE A 55 5.16 -10.27 5.12
N LEU A 56 5.98 -10.50 6.14
CA LEU A 56 5.51 -10.89 7.46
C LEU A 56 5.22 -9.64 8.31
N PRO A 57 4.19 -9.66 9.18
CA PRO A 57 3.82 -8.52 10.01
C PRO A 57 4.97 -7.90 10.81
N GLU A 58 5.87 -8.73 11.33
CA GLU A 58 7.03 -8.29 12.11
C GLU A 58 8.06 -7.46 11.33
N LEU A 59 8.04 -7.51 9.99
CA LEU A 59 8.95 -6.73 9.15
C LEU A 59 8.50 -5.27 8.99
N ILE A 60 7.21 -4.99 9.17
CA ILE A 60 6.61 -3.65 9.02
C ILE A 60 5.71 -3.40 10.24
N PRO A 61 6.27 -3.23 11.44
CA PRO A 61 5.48 -2.92 12.64
C PRO A 61 4.70 -1.61 12.54
N GLU A 62 5.05 -0.74 11.60
CA GLU A 62 4.35 0.51 11.29
C GLU A 62 3.02 0.28 10.56
N ALA A 63 2.83 -0.88 9.93
CA ALA A 63 1.60 -1.20 9.20
C ALA A 63 0.43 -1.45 10.16
N ALA A 64 -0.71 -0.84 9.88
CA ALA A 64 -1.95 -1.13 10.58
C ALA A 64 -2.43 -2.56 10.28
N LYS A 65 -2.25 -3.03 9.04
CA LYS A 65 -2.65 -4.36 8.62
C LYS A 65 -1.74 -4.89 7.51
N ILE A 66 -1.40 -6.17 7.60
CA ILE A 66 -0.70 -6.92 6.55
C ILE A 66 -1.66 -8.00 6.04
N VAL A 67 -2.00 -7.94 4.75
CA VAL A 67 -3.01 -8.80 4.14
C VAL A 67 -2.38 -9.64 3.04
N PRO A 68 -2.24 -10.96 3.23
CA PRO A 68 -1.82 -11.87 2.17
C PRO A 68 -2.78 -11.80 0.97
N VAL A 69 -2.23 -11.76 -0.25
CA VAL A 69 -2.99 -11.89 -1.48
C VAL A 69 -2.61 -13.21 -2.14
N SER A 70 -3.61 -14.06 -2.41
CA SER A 70 -3.42 -15.39 -2.97
C SER A 70 -4.22 -15.60 -4.23
N ASP A 71 -3.63 -16.33 -5.18
CA ASP A 71 -4.31 -16.90 -6.34
C ASP A 71 -4.35 -18.43 -6.15
N GLY A 72 -5.54 -18.95 -5.85
CA GLY A 72 -5.72 -20.32 -5.38
C GLY A 72 -4.92 -20.61 -4.09
N GLU A 73 -4.06 -21.62 -4.13
CA GLU A 73 -3.24 -22.03 -2.98
C GLU A 73 -1.90 -21.27 -2.86
N LYS A 74 -1.56 -20.43 -3.84
CA LYS A 74 -0.29 -19.72 -3.88
C LYS A 74 -0.46 -18.27 -3.47
N GLN A 75 0.22 -17.84 -2.42
CA GLN A 75 0.36 -16.42 -2.12
C GLN A 75 1.18 -15.73 -3.21
N MET A 76 0.59 -14.73 -3.87
CA MET A 76 1.22 -13.94 -4.92
C MET A 76 1.86 -12.66 -4.41
N GLY A 77 1.43 -12.16 -3.24
CA GLY A 77 2.00 -10.97 -2.65
C GLY A 77 1.30 -10.58 -1.36
N THR A 78 1.43 -9.30 -1.01
CA THR A 78 0.95 -8.77 0.26
C THR A 78 0.46 -7.35 0.07
N ILE A 79 -0.71 -7.02 0.64
CA ILE A 79 -1.18 -5.65 0.79
C ILE A 79 -0.72 -5.14 2.16
N VAL A 80 -0.05 -3.99 2.17
CA VAL A 80 0.38 -3.28 3.37
C VAL A 80 -0.53 -2.08 3.55
N VAL A 81 -1.21 -1.97 4.70
CA VAL A 81 -2.20 -0.93 5.00
C VAL A 81 -1.63 0.04 6.04
N SER A 82 -1.72 1.34 5.78
CA SER A 82 -1.19 2.39 6.67
C SER A 82 -2.08 2.73 7.85
N THR A 83 -3.40 2.66 7.69
CA THR A 83 -4.37 2.99 8.74
C THR A 83 -5.67 2.22 8.53
N GLU A 84 -6.35 1.86 9.63
CA GLU A 84 -7.66 1.21 9.55
C GLU A 84 -8.80 2.18 9.21
N GLU A 85 -8.59 3.47 9.47
CA GLU A 85 -9.53 4.54 9.13
C GLU A 85 -9.51 4.84 7.63
N VAL A 86 -10.51 5.60 7.15
CA VAL A 86 -10.47 6.12 5.78
C VAL A 86 -9.27 7.06 5.67
N PHE A 87 -8.29 6.65 4.85
CA PHE A 87 -7.10 7.46 4.63
C PHE A 87 -7.47 8.83 4.08
N ASP A 88 -6.70 9.84 4.48
CA ASP A 88 -6.89 11.23 4.08
C ASP A 88 -5.51 11.82 3.78
N GLY A 89 -5.26 12.11 2.51
CA GLY A 89 -4.03 12.72 2.02
C GLY A 89 -3.75 14.14 2.52
N ASP A 90 -4.68 14.78 3.22
CA ASP A 90 -4.51 16.09 3.88
C ASP A 90 -4.33 15.96 5.41
N ASN A 91 -4.59 14.78 5.98
CA ASN A 91 -4.40 14.52 7.40
C ASN A 91 -2.94 14.15 7.70
N LYS A 92 -2.25 14.98 8.47
CA LYS A 92 -0.83 14.79 8.84
C LYS A 92 -0.54 13.45 9.54
N GLU A 93 -1.47 12.93 10.34
CA GLU A 93 -1.30 11.63 10.98
C GLU A 93 -1.34 10.50 9.95
N HIS A 94 -2.26 10.56 9.00
CA HIS A 94 -2.38 9.57 7.92
C HIS A 94 -1.16 9.62 6.99
N ILE A 95 -0.74 10.83 6.60
CA ILE A 95 0.49 11.06 5.84
C ILE A 95 1.69 10.45 6.57
N GLY A 96 1.84 10.72 7.89
CA GLY A 96 2.91 10.16 8.71
C GLY A 96 2.96 8.63 8.68
N LYS A 97 1.81 7.97 8.93
CA LYS A 97 1.70 6.50 8.88
C LYS A 97 2.08 5.93 7.51
N SER A 98 1.69 6.62 6.43
CA SER A 98 2.07 6.22 5.07
C SER A 98 3.57 6.35 4.83
N ASN A 99 4.14 7.50 5.23
CA ASN A 99 5.55 7.82 5.07
C ASN A 99 6.47 6.86 5.84
N ASP A 100 6.08 6.50 7.06
CA ASP A 100 6.83 5.53 7.87
C ASP A 100 6.91 4.16 7.17
N ILE A 101 5.82 3.73 6.52
CA ILE A 101 5.79 2.51 5.71
C ILE A 101 6.62 2.65 4.43
N GLU A 102 6.57 3.80 3.75
CA GLU A 102 7.40 4.05 2.56
C GLU A 102 8.89 3.93 2.90
N ILE A 103 9.34 4.53 4.01
CA ILE A 103 10.72 4.43 4.49
C ILE A 103 11.07 2.97 4.82
N ARG A 104 10.19 2.28 5.57
CA ARG A 104 10.42 0.87 5.93
C ARG A 104 10.52 -0.03 4.69
N LEU A 105 9.64 0.15 3.71
CA LEU A 105 9.66 -0.62 2.47
C LEU A 105 10.93 -0.34 1.65
N LEU A 106 11.42 0.90 1.65
CA LEU A 106 12.69 1.23 1.01
C LEU A 106 13.86 0.52 1.70
N ASP A 107 13.92 0.54 3.04
CA ASP A 107 14.97 -0.13 3.82
C ASP A 107 14.99 -1.65 3.58
N LEU A 108 13.83 -2.26 3.35
CA LEU A 108 13.68 -3.67 2.99
C LEU A 108 13.96 -3.96 1.50
N GLY A 109 14.19 -2.94 0.68
CA GLY A 109 14.39 -3.07 -0.77
C GLY A 109 13.12 -3.44 -1.54
N LEU A 110 11.94 -3.16 -0.98
CA LEU A 110 10.63 -3.55 -1.50
C LEU A 110 9.86 -2.41 -2.18
N LEU A 111 10.35 -1.17 -2.12
CA LEU A 111 9.72 0.00 -2.73
C LEU A 111 10.35 0.32 -4.10
N PRO A 112 9.70 0.01 -5.23
CA PRO A 112 10.31 0.16 -6.57
C PRO A 112 10.40 1.62 -7.03
N LEU A 113 11.35 1.91 -7.91
CA LEU A 113 11.36 3.15 -8.69
C LEU A 113 10.23 3.14 -9.72
N LEU A 114 9.67 4.31 -10.04
CA LEU A 114 8.66 4.43 -11.10
C LEU A 114 9.21 4.03 -12.48
N THR A 115 10.53 4.13 -12.68
CA THR A 115 11.21 3.73 -13.92
C THR A 115 11.44 2.22 -14.06
N GLU A 116 11.15 1.45 -13.01
CA GLU A 116 11.33 -0.01 -12.97
C GLU A 116 10.02 -0.77 -13.23
N LEU A 117 8.92 -0.06 -13.48
CA LEU A 117 7.56 -0.59 -13.64
C LEU A 117 7.16 -0.81 -15.10
#